data_AF-A0A2M8Q8B9-F1
#
_entry.id   AF-A0A2M8Q8B9-F1
#
_cell.length_a   1.000
_cell.length_b   1.000
_cell.length_c   1.000
_cell.angle_alpha   90.00
_cell.angle_beta   90.00
_cell.angle_gamma   90.00
#
_symmetry.space_group_name_H-M   'P 1'
#
loop_
_entity.id
_entity.type
_entity.pdbx_description
1 polymer ?
#
loop_
_entity_poly.entity_id
_entity_poly.type
_entity_poly.pdbx_seq_one_letter_code
_entity_poly.pdbx_strand_id
1 'polypeptide(L)' 'GEFAIGTNYGITRFSRNILFDEKIGGTFHIAIGAGYPDTGSTNTSAVHWDMIASAHDAEISADGEVFYRNGQFLI' A
#
# COMPACT_ATOMS: atom_id res chain seq x y z
N GLY A 1 -3.84 -10.40 1.73
CA GLY A 1 -5.17 -9.97 1.32
C GLY A 1 -5.09 -8.87 0.29
N GLU A 2 -4.21 -7.88 0.52
CA GLU A 2 -4.17 -6.65 -0.26
C GLU A 2 -2.74 -6.12 -0.38
N PHE A 3 -2.48 -5.42 -1.48
CA PHE A 3 -1.35 -4.53 -1.68
C PHE A 3 -1.88 -3.22 -2.27
N ALA A 4 -1.43 -2.08 -1.77
CA ALA A 4 -1.80 -0.77 -2.29
C ALA A 4 -0.73 0.30 -2.03
N ILE A 5 -0.85 1.41 -2.76
CA ILE A 5 0.05 2.56 -2.71
C ILE A 5 -0.74 3.75 -2.18
N GLY A 6 -0.18 4.47 -1.22
CA GLY A 6 -0.74 5.70 -0.70
C GLY A 6 -0.48 6.87 -1.65
N THR A 7 -1.52 7.63 -1.96
CA THR A 7 -1.50 8.68 -3.01
C THR A 7 -1.97 10.05 -2.50
N ASN A 8 -2.29 10.19 -1.21
CA ASN A 8 -2.67 11.46 -0.61
C ASN A 8 -1.44 12.19 -0.06
N TYR A 9 -0.82 13.01 -0.90
CA TYR A 9 0.32 13.84 -0.54
C TYR A 9 -0.03 15.01 0.42
N GLY A 10 -1.32 15.21 0.73
CA GLY A 10 -1.77 16.17 1.74
C GLY A 10 -1.56 15.70 3.19
N ILE A 11 -1.37 14.39 3.40
CA ILE A 11 -1.06 13.83 4.71
C ILE A 11 0.47 13.71 4.83
N THR A 12 1.06 14.51 5.72
CA THR A 12 2.53 14.67 5.78
C THR A 12 3.17 14.02 7.01
N ARG A 13 2.38 13.34 7.84
CA ARG A 13 2.86 12.64 9.05
C ARG A 13 1.99 11.43 9.36
N PHE A 14 2.60 10.41 9.93
CA PHE A 14 1.88 9.28 10.52
C PHE A 14 1.04 9.75 11.70
N SER A 15 -0.26 9.44 11.63
CA SER A 15 -1.26 9.75 12.65
C SER A 15 -1.46 8.61 13.65
N ARG A 16 -0.93 7.41 13.35
CA ARG A 16 -1.22 6.14 14.05
C ARG A 16 -2.69 5.73 13.97
N ASN A 17 -3.39 6.24 12.96
CA ASN A 17 -4.73 5.79 12.59
C ASN A 17 -4.66 5.20 11.19
N ILE A 18 -4.99 3.92 11.08
CA ILE A 18 -4.80 3.15 9.85
C ILE A 18 -5.54 3.77 8.67
N LEU A 19 -6.74 4.30 8.88
CA LEU A 19 -7.57 4.89 7.82
C LEU A 19 -6.92 6.11 7.15
N PHE A 20 -6.04 6.81 7.87
CA PHE A 20 -5.29 7.94 7.34
C PHE A 20 -3.91 7.51 6.87
N ASP A 21 -3.24 6.68 7.65
CA ASP A 21 -1.84 6.33 7.41
C ASP A 21 -1.69 5.48 6.13
N GLU A 22 -2.67 4.64 5.79
CA GLU A 22 -2.68 3.86 4.54
C GLU A 22 -2.79 4.75 3.29
N LYS A 23 -3.23 6.00 3.45
CA LYS A 23 -3.45 6.93 2.33
C LYS A 23 -2.26 7.84 2.08
N ILE A 24 -1.27 7.89 2.97
CA ILE A 24 -0.15 8.84 2.90
C ILE A 24 0.58 8.74 1.54
N GLY A 25 0.72 9.88 0.85
CA GLY A 25 1.45 9.92 -0.40
C GLY A 25 2.91 9.51 -0.20
N GLY A 26 3.42 8.59 -1.03
CA GLY A 26 4.80 8.11 -0.89
C GLY A 26 4.96 6.90 0.04
N THR A 27 3.87 6.32 0.52
CA THR A 27 3.88 5.02 1.23
C THR A 27 3.29 3.90 0.39
N PHE A 28 3.49 2.66 0.82
CA PHE A 28 2.72 1.51 0.38
C PHE A 28 2.25 0.74 1.61
N HIS A 29 1.22 -0.08 1.45
CA HIS A 29 0.80 -1.01 2.49
C HIS A 29 0.52 -2.40 1.95
N ILE A 30 0.70 -3.37 2.84
CA ILE A 30 0.39 -4.77 2.61
C ILE A 30 -0.51 -5.21 3.75
N ALA A 31 -1.66 -5.78 3.41
CA ALA A 31 -2.54 -6.41 4.38
C ALA A 31 -2.32 -7.93 4.38
N ILE A 32 -1.94 -8.49 5.53
CA ILE A 32 -1.88 -9.94 5.74
C ILE A 32 -3.26 -10.43 6.18
N GLY A 33 -3.68 -11.57 5.63
CA GLY A 33 -4.99 -12.16 5.91
C GLY A 33 -6.04 -11.84 4.83
N ALA A 34 -7.29 -11.64 5.24
CA ALA A 34 -8.48 -11.62 4.40
C ALA A 34 -8.31 -10.66 3.23
N GLY A 35 -8.53 -11.14 2.01
CA GLY A 35 -8.63 -10.27 0.84
C GLY A 35 -10.08 -9.94 0.53
N TYR A 36 -10.30 -8.79 -0.10
CA TYR A 36 -11.62 -8.41 -0.59
C TYR A 36 -12.02 -9.29 -1.78
N PRO A 37 -13.19 -9.98 -1.77
CA PRO A 37 -13.59 -10.86 -2.86
C PRO A 37 -13.70 -10.15 -4.22
N ASP A 38 -14.09 -8.87 -4.22
CA ASP A 38 -14.26 -8.07 -5.43
C ASP A 38 -12.94 -7.78 -6.17
N THR A 39 -11.78 -8.00 -5.51
CA THR A 39 -10.46 -7.90 -6.15
C THR A 39 -9.99 -9.23 -6.75
N GLY A 40 -10.82 -10.27 -6.71
CA GLY A 40 -10.47 -11.62 -7.13
C GLY A 40 -9.65 -12.39 -6.09
N SER A 41 -9.51 -11.85 -4.87
CA SER A 41 -8.78 -12.52 -3.80
C SER A 41 -9.49 -13.80 -3.36
N THR A 42 -8.75 -14.90 -3.26
CA THR A 42 -9.22 -16.18 -2.70
C THR A 42 -8.82 -16.37 -1.23
N ASN A 43 -8.05 -15.42 -0.67
CA ASN A 43 -7.50 -15.56 0.66
C ASN A 43 -8.55 -15.27 1.74
N THR A 44 -9.06 -16.32 2.37
CA THR A 44 -10.04 -16.23 3.47
C THR A 44 -9.33 -16.29 4.81
N SER A 45 -9.58 -15.31 5.68
CA SER A 45 -9.01 -15.27 7.03
C SER A 45 -9.92 -14.48 7.97
N ALA A 46 -9.78 -14.70 9.29
CA ALA A 46 -10.48 -13.93 10.31
C ALA A 46 -9.83 -12.55 10.58
N VAL A 47 -8.61 -12.34 10.07
CA VAL A 47 -7.85 -11.10 10.26
C VAL A 47 -7.57 -10.43 8.93
N HIS A 48 -7.56 -9.11 8.91
CA HIS A 48 -7.02 -8.26 7.86
C HIS A 48 -6.14 -7.23 8.57
N TRP A 49 -4.83 -7.33 8.41
CA TRP A 49 -3.90 -6.52 9.17
C TRP A 49 -2.91 -5.81 8.26
N ASP A 50 -3.04 -4.50 8.23
CA ASP A 50 -2.23 -3.58 7.45
C ASP A 50 -0.88 -3.28 8.10
N MET A 51 0.16 -3.33 7.25
CA MET A 51 1.50 -2.86 7.54
C MET A 51 1.85 -1.78 6.52
N ILE A 52 2.18 -0.59 6.99
CA ILE A 52 2.47 0.57 6.16
C ILE A 52 3.96 0.87 6.22
N ALA A 53 4.58 1.14 5.08
CA ALA A 53 5.98 1.50 4.96
C ALA A 53 6.18 2.68 4.02
N SER A 54 7.22 3.47 4.31
CA SER A 54 7.72 4.51 3.40
C SER A 54 8.25 3.86 2.12
N ALA A 55 8.03 4.51 0.97
CA ALA A 55 8.59 4.10 -0.31
C ALA A 55 9.69 5.05 -0.82
N HIS A 56 10.21 5.96 0.03
CA HIS A 56 11.19 6.96 -0.37
C HIS A 56 12.57 6.40 -0.76
N ASP A 57 12.90 5.17 -0.37
CA ASP A 57 14.08 4.43 -0.83
C ASP A 57 13.73 3.07 -1.48
N ALA A 58 12.49 2.95 -1.99
CA ALA A 58 11.96 1.71 -2.53
C ALA A 58 11.66 1.81 -4.03
N GLU A 59 11.68 0.65 -4.69
CA GLU A 59 11.18 0.44 -6.04
C GLU A 59 10.06 -0.60 -6.02
N ILE A 60 9.02 -0.37 -6.82
CA ILE A 60 7.93 -1.32 -7.03
C ILE A 60 7.88 -1.62 -8.53
N SER A 61 7.93 -2.90 -8.85
CA SER A 61 7.83 -3.40 -10.22
C SER A 61 6.65 -4.35 -10.36
N ALA A 62 6.07 -4.34 -11.56
CA ALA A 62 5.05 -5.29 -11.99
C ALA A 62 5.48 -5.83 -13.36
N ASP A 63 5.41 -7.14 -13.55
CA ASP A 63 5.77 -7.82 -14.82
C ASP A 63 7.19 -7.48 -15.34
N GLY A 64 8.11 -7.18 -14.42
CA GLY A 64 9.49 -6.83 -14.74
C GLY A 64 9.73 -5.35 -15.05
N GLU A 65 8.68 -4.52 -15.04
CA GLU A 65 8.77 -3.08 -15.27
C GLU A 65 8.64 -2.29 -13.96
N VAL A 66 9.60 -1.40 -13.69
CA VAL A 66 9.53 -0.49 -12.54
C VAL A 66 8.57 0.64 -12.89
N PHE A 67 7.47 0.75 -12.14
CA PHE A 67 6.45 1.80 -12.36
C PHE A 67 6.36 2.80 -11.20
N TYR A 68 7.00 2.52 -10.07
CA TYR A 68 7.02 3.39 -8.90
C TYR A 68 8.40 3.35 -8.23
N ARG A 69 8.97 4.52 -7.94
CA ARG A 69 10.31 4.68 -7.38
C ARG A 69 10.37 5.90 -6.47
N ASN A 70 11.01 5.77 -5.32
CA ASN A 70 11.26 6.86 -4.37
C ASN A 70 9.98 7.64 -3.97
N GLY A 71 8.86 6.92 -3.82
CA GLY A 71 7.58 7.50 -3.41
C GLY A 71 6.79 8.18 -4.54
N GLN A 72 7.13 7.94 -5.81
CA GLN A 72 6.49 8.57 -6.97
C GLN A 72 6.23 7.54 -8.09
N PHE A 73 5.13 7.72 -8.83
CA PHE A 73 4.89 7.00 -10.09
C PHE A 73 5.83 7.50 -11.19
N LEU A 74 6.25 6.61 -12.09
CA LEU A 74 7.17 6.91 -13.19
C LEU A 74 6.47 7.15 -14.55
N ILE A 75 5.13 7.12 -14.56
CA ILE A 75 4.25 7.24 -15.72
C ILE A 75 3.41 8.51 -15.68
#